data_AF-A0A1E3W8U1-F1
#
_entry.id   AF-A0A1E3W8U1-F1
#
_cell.length_a   1.000
_cell.length_b   1.000
_cell.length_c   1.000
_cell.angle_alpha   90.00
_cell.angle_beta   90.00
_cell.angle_gamma   90.00
#
_symmetry.space_group_name_H-M   'P 1'
#
loop_
_entity.id
_entity.type
_entity.pdbx_description
1 polymer ?
#
loop_
_entity_poly.entity_id
_entity_poly.type
_entity_poly.pdbx_seq_one_letter_code
_entity_poly.pdbx_strand_id
1 'polypeptide(L)'
;MPKRRGLGRLVLSKYQIGDMPSPQKLDVVGGHWVGRSIERNFLGRPIVRSILLRDPVSQFLSHYNYRMMRYLSQGLRPYAVDIAYRSRRPDFLTHFILNTFAEIPRPRLVLMSSAEKFAQANSFLSSFAFVGDHTRCDELIARLAGDLGMPERASLRNTSDQWLERVPWKPLGEGDLSPSMIASIRRDNELDQILWETWRDAGGGPIEPDPHEFAQEARTKRLTRHASRLVNQVRRRVDRRWTGTDASLGS
;
A
#
# COMPACT_ATOMS: atom_id res chain seq x y z
N MET A 1 -1.07 6.71 16.24
CA MET A 1 -2.00 7.86 16.09
C MET A 1 -3.43 7.42 16.35
N PRO A 2 -4.04 7.79 17.50
CA PRO A 2 -5.47 7.61 17.70
C PRO A 2 -6.25 8.72 16.99
N LYS A 3 -7.42 8.41 16.43
CA LYS A 3 -8.35 9.37 15.79
C LYS A 3 -9.33 9.91 16.84
N ARG A 4 -9.60 11.22 16.84
CA ARG A 4 -10.85 11.75 17.42
C ARG A 4 -12.05 11.31 16.59
N ARG A 5 -13.12 10.87 17.25
CA ARG A 5 -14.49 10.85 16.73
C ARG A 5 -15.12 12.21 17.09
N GLY A 6 -15.73 12.93 16.14
CA GLY A 6 -16.50 14.14 16.43
C GLY A 6 -16.38 15.28 15.39
N LEU A 7 -17.32 16.22 15.48
CA LEU A 7 -17.67 17.31 14.55
C LEU A 7 -16.66 18.47 14.43
N GLY A 8 -15.47 18.40 15.04
CA GLY A 8 -14.46 19.48 15.00
C GLY A 8 -13.68 19.62 13.68
N ARG A 9 -14.30 19.31 12.54
CA ARG A 9 -13.63 19.10 11.24
C ARG A 9 -13.47 20.36 10.39
N LEU A 10 -13.83 21.53 10.92
CA LEU A 10 -14.02 22.72 10.08
C LEU A 10 -12.85 23.71 10.04
N VAL A 11 -11.83 23.67 10.91
CA VAL A 11 -10.72 24.67 10.83
C VAL A 11 -9.32 24.16 11.19
N LEU A 12 -9.12 22.94 11.72
CA LEU A 12 -7.79 22.49 12.16
C LEU A 12 -7.27 21.29 11.37
N SER A 13 -5.99 21.37 10.99
CA SER A 13 -5.18 20.33 10.34
C SER A 13 -5.61 18.91 10.73
N LYS A 14 -5.77 18.01 9.74
CA LYS A 14 -6.03 16.56 9.93
C LYS A 14 -4.99 15.91 10.86
N TYR A 15 -3.82 16.51 10.98
CA TYR A 15 -2.71 16.10 11.83
C TYR A 15 -2.66 16.96 13.09
N GLN A 16 -2.79 16.33 14.24
CA GLN A 16 -2.39 16.94 15.51
C GLN A 16 -0.88 16.80 15.64
N ILE A 17 -0.17 17.92 15.50
CA ILE A 17 1.30 17.99 15.61
C ILE A 17 1.76 18.41 17.01
N GLY A 18 0.83 18.63 17.96
CA GLY A 18 1.13 19.21 19.28
C GLY A 18 2.14 18.42 20.11
N ASP A 19 2.21 17.10 19.91
CA ASP A 19 3.16 16.22 20.59
C ASP A 19 4.40 15.89 19.74
N MET A 20 4.49 16.44 18.53
CA MET A 20 5.65 16.24 17.66
C MET A 20 6.72 17.30 17.91
N PRO A 21 8.00 17.00 17.62
CA PRO A 21 9.02 18.03 17.55
C PRO A 21 8.54 19.18 16.64
N SER A 22 8.94 20.40 16.98
CA SER A 22 8.63 21.59 16.18
C SER A 22 8.88 21.31 14.69
N PRO A 23 7.93 21.61 13.78
CA PRO A 23 8.10 21.37 12.34
C PRO A 23 9.35 22.00 11.73
N GLN A 24 9.87 23.06 12.36
CA GLN A 24 11.13 23.71 12.00
C GLN A 24 12.37 22.84 12.25
N LYS A 25 12.26 21.82 13.12
CA LYS A 25 13.35 20.89 13.48
C LYS A 25 13.20 19.50 12.86
N LEU A 26 12.18 19.28 12.04
CA LEU A 26 11.90 17.99 11.42
C LEU A 26 12.35 17.98 9.96
N ASP A 27 13.30 17.11 9.61
CA ASP A 27 13.80 17.00 8.24
C ASP A 27 13.10 15.91 7.43
N VAL A 28 12.48 14.94 8.11
CA VAL A 28 11.77 13.82 7.48
C VAL A 28 10.44 13.57 8.17
N VAL A 29 9.39 13.40 7.36
CA VAL A 29 8.09 12.92 7.82
C VAL A 29 7.68 11.75 6.94
N GLY A 30 7.48 10.58 7.56
CA GLY A 30 7.16 9.34 6.84
C GLY A 30 6.06 8.54 7.53
N GLY A 31 5.32 7.76 6.74
CA GLY A 31 4.41 6.75 7.24
C GLY A 31 3.11 6.62 6.45
N HIS A 32 2.40 5.52 6.68
CA HIS A 32 1.17 5.15 5.95
C HIS A 32 -0.03 6.07 6.16
N TRP A 33 0.10 7.12 6.97
CA TRP A 33 -1.01 8.03 7.29
C TRP A 33 -0.66 9.49 7.03
N VAL A 34 0.55 9.77 6.55
CA VAL A 34 0.98 11.11 6.14
C VAL A 34 0.32 11.42 4.80
N GLY A 35 -0.18 12.63 4.63
CA GLY A 35 -0.90 13.05 3.43
C GLY A 35 -0.61 14.51 3.16
N ARG A 36 -0.96 15.00 1.97
CA ARG A 36 -0.52 16.30 1.47
C ARG A 36 -0.77 17.46 2.44
N SER A 37 -1.87 17.46 3.20
CA SER A 37 -2.13 18.52 4.18
C SER A 37 -1.09 18.66 5.29
N ILE A 38 -0.21 17.68 5.53
CA ILE A 38 0.91 17.79 6.48
C ILE A 38 1.83 18.97 6.13
N GLU A 39 1.97 19.28 4.83
CA GLU A 39 2.90 20.28 4.29
C GLU A 39 2.59 21.69 4.79
N ARG A 40 1.33 21.95 5.17
CA ARG A 40 0.90 23.23 5.75
C ARG A 40 1.61 23.57 7.06
N ASN A 41 2.22 22.59 7.71
CA ASN A 41 2.98 22.78 8.95
C ASN A 41 4.45 23.17 8.69
N PHE A 42 4.91 23.15 7.43
CA PHE A 42 6.31 23.37 7.02
C PHE A 42 6.42 24.61 6.12
N LEU A 43 5.77 25.72 6.52
CA LEU A 43 5.73 26.95 5.73
C LEU A 43 7.13 27.49 5.45
N GLY A 44 7.38 27.87 4.20
CA GLY A 44 8.66 28.42 3.74
C GLY A 44 9.77 27.38 3.53
N ARG A 45 9.52 26.08 3.75
CA ARG A 45 10.49 25.02 3.49
C ARG A 45 10.21 24.33 2.15
N PRO A 46 11.26 24.02 1.34
CA PRO A 46 11.08 23.16 0.18
C PRO A 46 10.64 21.77 0.62
N ILE A 47 9.66 21.19 -0.08
CA ILE A 47 9.14 19.86 0.21
C ILE A 47 9.53 18.91 -0.91
N VAL A 48 10.33 17.90 -0.56
CA VAL A 48 10.72 16.81 -1.45
C VAL A 48 9.90 15.59 -1.10
N ARG A 49 9.17 15.03 -2.07
CA ARG A 49 8.36 13.82 -1.87
C ARG A 49 9.02 12.62 -2.54
N SER A 50 8.97 11.50 -1.85
CA SER A 50 9.41 10.21 -2.37
C SER A 50 8.41 9.11 -2.00
N ILE A 51 8.25 8.12 -2.88
CA ILE A 51 7.42 6.95 -2.64
C ILE A 51 7.98 5.74 -3.37
N LEU A 52 7.92 4.58 -2.71
CA LEU A 52 8.21 3.29 -3.32
C LEU A 52 6.89 2.56 -3.58
N LEU A 53 6.74 2.05 -4.80
CA LEU A 53 5.64 1.25 -5.26
C LEU A 53 6.04 -0.22 -5.28
N ARG A 54 5.07 -1.11 -5.42
CA ARG A 54 5.31 -2.54 -5.55
C ARG A 54 4.22 -3.13 -6.42
N ASP A 55 4.59 -4.10 -7.25
CA ASP A 55 3.62 -4.80 -8.08
C ASP A 55 2.54 -5.49 -7.22
N PRO A 56 1.32 -5.68 -7.75
CA PRO A 56 0.21 -6.25 -7.02
C PRO A 56 0.47 -7.64 -6.40
N VAL A 57 1.27 -8.49 -7.06
CA VAL A 57 1.55 -9.87 -6.62
C VAL A 57 2.50 -9.84 -5.43
N SER A 58 3.65 -9.18 -5.58
CA SER A 58 4.60 -9.01 -4.46
C SER A 58 3.95 -8.28 -3.29
N GLN A 59 3.12 -7.26 -3.57
CA GLN A 59 2.42 -6.50 -2.53
C GLN A 59 1.38 -7.36 -1.80
N PHE A 60 0.77 -8.32 -2.51
CA PHE A 60 -0.11 -9.31 -1.90
C PHE A 60 0.64 -10.26 -0.98
N LEU A 61 1.69 -10.90 -1.48
CA LEU A 61 2.50 -11.86 -0.73
C LEU A 61 3.12 -11.21 0.50
N SER A 62 3.77 -10.06 0.35
CA SER A 62 4.40 -9.36 1.47
C SER A 62 3.39 -9.04 2.58
N HIS A 63 2.19 -8.57 2.23
CA HIS A 63 1.17 -8.27 3.23
C HIS A 63 0.54 -9.53 3.84
N TYR A 64 0.37 -10.60 3.06
CA TYR A 64 -0.10 -11.89 3.57
C TYR A 64 0.91 -12.45 4.58
N ASN A 65 2.18 -12.52 4.20
CA ASN A 65 3.27 -13.00 5.04
C ASN A 65 3.37 -12.20 6.34
N TYR A 66 3.38 -10.86 6.26
CA TYR A 66 3.35 -10.00 7.45
C TYR A 66 2.19 -10.33 8.38
N ARG A 67 1.00 -10.58 7.83
CA ARG A 67 -0.18 -10.91 8.64
C ARG A 67 -0.08 -12.29 9.27
N MET A 68 0.42 -13.30 8.57
CA MET A 68 0.62 -14.64 9.12
C MET A 68 1.59 -14.58 10.30
N MET A 69 2.76 -13.98 10.10
CA MET A 69 3.78 -13.83 11.14
C MET A 69 3.23 -13.08 12.36
N ARG A 70 2.53 -11.95 12.15
CA ARG A 70 1.92 -11.19 13.23
C ARG A 70 0.82 -11.95 13.97
N TYR A 71 0.04 -12.78 13.30
CA TYR A 71 -1.03 -13.54 13.93
C TYR A 71 -0.49 -14.71 14.74
N LEU A 72 0.45 -15.45 14.17
CA LEU A 72 1.11 -16.55 14.84
C LEU A 72 1.86 -16.07 16.10
N SER A 73 2.54 -14.92 16.04
CA SER A 73 3.17 -14.32 17.23
C SER A 73 2.18 -13.88 18.31
N GLN A 74 0.88 -13.79 17.98
CA GLN A 74 -0.22 -13.49 18.90
C GLN A 74 -0.99 -14.77 19.32
N GLY A 75 -0.47 -15.96 19.01
CA GLY A 75 -1.13 -17.24 19.31
C GLY A 75 -2.38 -17.53 18.45
N LEU A 76 -2.57 -16.80 17.35
CA LEU A 76 -3.64 -17.03 16.39
C LEU A 76 -3.22 -18.03 15.32
N ARG A 77 -4.19 -18.61 14.62
CA ARG A 77 -3.96 -19.61 13.58
C ARG A 77 -3.77 -18.98 12.19
N PRO A 78 -3.03 -19.64 11.28
CA PRO A 78 -2.95 -19.22 9.89
C PRO A 78 -4.30 -19.44 9.17
N TYR A 79 -4.42 -18.91 7.96
CA TYR A 79 -5.56 -19.19 7.07
C TYR A 79 -5.07 -19.19 5.63
N ALA A 80 -5.78 -19.92 4.77
CA ALA A 80 -5.39 -20.13 3.37
C ALA A 80 -5.21 -18.82 2.56
N VAL A 81 -4.25 -18.85 1.64
CA VAL A 81 -3.86 -17.71 0.81
C VAL A 81 -4.98 -17.26 -0.15
N ASP A 82 -5.81 -18.19 -0.62
CA ASP A 82 -6.97 -17.91 -1.48
C ASP A 82 -8.06 -17.12 -0.72
N ILE A 83 -8.32 -17.48 0.54
CA ILE A 83 -9.21 -16.74 1.45
C ILE A 83 -8.64 -15.35 1.70
N ALA A 84 -7.31 -15.25 1.86
CA ALA A 84 -6.63 -13.97 1.99
C ALA A 84 -6.90 -13.07 0.77
N TYR A 85 -6.66 -13.60 -0.43
CA TYR A 85 -6.85 -12.92 -1.70
C TYR A 85 -8.28 -12.44 -1.90
N ARG A 86 -9.26 -13.36 -1.81
CA ARG A 86 -10.68 -13.06 -2.00
C ARG A 86 -11.23 -12.07 -0.97
N SER A 87 -10.55 -11.89 0.17
CA SER A 87 -10.95 -10.93 1.22
C SER A 87 -10.44 -9.49 0.99
N ARG A 88 -9.59 -9.26 -0.01
CA ARG A 88 -8.99 -7.94 -0.29
C ARG A 88 -9.87 -7.10 -1.20
N ARG A 89 -9.61 -5.80 -1.17
CA ARG A 89 -10.17 -4.87 -2.16
C ARG A 89 -9.19 -4.81 -3.33
N PRO A 90 -9.67 -4.80 -4.58
CA PRO A 90 -8.82 -4.55 -5.73
C PRO A 90 -8.25 -3.12 -5.66
N ASP A 91 -7.13 -2.92 -6.35
CA ASP A 91 -6.47 -1.62 -6.57
C ASP A 91 -6.14 -0.88 -5.27
N PHE A 92 -5.61 -1.62 -4.29
CA PHE A 92 -5.30 -1.08 -2.98
C PHE A 92 -4.30 0.07 -3.05
N LEU A 93 -3.23 -0.05 -3.85
CA LEU A 93 -2.15 0.95 -3.91
C LEU A 93 -2.68 2.27 -4.46
N THR A 94 -3.40 2.24 -5.57
CA THR A 94 -3.98 3.44 -6.19
C THR A 94 -5.00 4.09 -5.28
N HIS A 95 -5.93 3.33 -4.68
CA HIS A 95 -6.87 3.90 -3.71
C HIS A 95 -6.16 4.42 -2.47
N PHE A 96 -5.08 3.80 -2.04
CA PHE A 96 -4.30 4.24 -0.90
C PHE A 96 -3.62 5.58 -1.20
N ILE A 97 -3.00 5.73 -2.37
CA ILE A 97 -2.40 7.00 -2.83
C ILE A 97 -3.45 8.09 -2.89
N LEU A 98 -4.57 7.85 -3.59
CA LEU A 98 -5.58 8.87 -3.80
C LEU A 98 -6.30 9.26 -2.50
N ASN A 99 -6.67 8.29 -1.65
CA ASN A 99 -7.42 8.56 -0.42
C ASN A 99 -6.54 9.09 0.71
N THR A 100 -5.30 8.62 0.81
CA THR A 100 -4.45 8.88 1.99
C THR A 100 -3.45 9.98 1.72
N PHE A 101 -2.73 9.91 0.58
CA PHE A 101 -1.70 10.89 0.23
C PHE A 101 -2.29 12.12 -0.46
N ALA A 102 -3.09 11.93 -1.52
CA ALA A 102 -3.77 13.02 -2.22
C ALA A 102 -5.04 13.51 -1.49
N GLU A 103 -5.48 12.78 -0.46
CA GLU A 103 -6.60 13.13 0.42
C GLU A 103 -7.95 13.31 -0.29
N ILE A 104 -8.14 12.65 -1.43
CA ILE A 104 -9.42 12.62 -2.13
C ILE A 104 -10.46 11.90 -1.27
N PRO A 105 -11.61 12.53 -0.95
CA PRO A 105 -12.63 11.90 -0.13
C PRO A 105 -13.17 10.61 -0.76
N ARG A 106 -13.38 9.57 0.07
CA ARG A 106 -13.93 8.28 -0.38
C ARG A 106 -15.19 8.37 -1.24
N PRO A 107 -16.19 9.22 -0.93
CA PRO A 107 -17.37 9.35 -1.79
C PRO A 107 -17.00 9.72 -3.23
N ARG A 108 -16.03 10.63 -3.42
CA ARG A 108 -15.53 11.01 -4.74
C ARG A 108 -14.80 9.86 -5.43
N LEU A 109 -13.96 9.12 -4.71
CA LEU A 109 -13.25 7.96 -5.26
C LEU A 109 -14.20 6.84 -5.75
N VAL A 110 -15.35 6.69 -5.12
CA VAL A 110 -16.36 5.71 -5.55
C VAL A 110 -17.00 6.10 -6.87
N LEU A 111 -17.15 7.41 -7.14
CA LEU A 111 -17.75 7.94 -8.35
C LEU A 111 -16.78 7.99 -9.54
N MET A 112 -15.47 8.01 -9.27
CA MET A 112 -14.44 8.03 -10.32
C MET A 112 -14.32 6.69 -11.04
N SER A 113 -14.22 6.75 -12.36
CA SER A 113 -13.76 5.66 -13.23
C SER A 113 -12.31 5.27 -12.94
N SER A 114 -11.88 4.12 -13.45
CA SER A 114 -10.47 3.70 -13.34
C SER A 114 -9.53 4.65 -14.07
N ALA A 115 -9.93 5.14 -15.26
CA ALA A 115 -9.18 6.14 -16.01
C ALA A 115 -9.00 7.45 -15.24
N GLU A 116 -10.06 7.97 -14.60
CA GLU A 116 -9.94 9.17 -13.76
C GLU A 116 -9.04 8.94 -12.54
N LYS A 117 -9.11 7.75 -11.91
CA LYS A 117 -8.21 7.39 -10.81
C LYS A 117 -6.76 7.33 -11.26
N PHE A 118 -6.51 6.71 -12.41
CA PHE A 118 -5.18 6.60 -13.01
C PHE A 118 -4.60 7.98 -13.31
N ALA A 119 -5.34 8.83 -14.01
CA ALA A 119 -4.92 10.20 -14.34
C ALA A 119 -4.63 11.03 -13.08
N GLN A 120 -5.48 10.95 -12.06
CA GLN A 120 -5.25 11.66 -10.79
C GLN A 120 -4.06 11.11 -10.00
N ALA A 121 -3.83 9.79 -10.03
CA ALA A 121 -2.69 9.18 -9.36
C ALA A 121 -1.38 9.59 -10.04
N ASN A 122 -1.34 9.53 -11.37
CA ASN A 122 -0.20 10.00 -12.16
C ASN A 122 0.09 11.48 -11.98
N SER A 123 -0.93 12.34 -12.03
CA SER A 123 -0.77 13.78 -11.77
C SER A 123 -0.25 14.06 -10.36
N PHE A 124 -0.61 13.24 -9.38
CA PHE A 124 -0.07 13.39 -8.03
C PHE A 124 1.38 12.89 -7.94
N LEU A 125 1.69 11.72 -8.52
CA LEU A 125 3.03 11.13 -8.52
C LEU A 125 4.05 11.95 -9.30
N SER A 126 3.64 12.70 -10.34
CA SER A 126 4.54 13.60 -11.07
C SER A 126 5.08 14.76 -10.22
N SER A 127 4.48 15.02 -9.04
CA SER A 127 4.99 16.00 -8.07
C SER A 127 6.05 15.42 -7.11
N PHE A 128 6.42 14.16 -7.28
CA PHE A 128 7.43 13.49 -6.45
C PHE A 128 8.80 13.58 -7.10
N ALA A 129 9.81 13.89 -6.30
CA ALA A 129 11.19 13.88 -6.75
C ALA A 129 11.72 12.44 -6.95
N PHE A 130 11.06 11.44 -6.34
CA PHE A 130 11.38 10.05 -6.54
C PHE A 130 10.12 9.18 -6.48
N VAL A 131 9.93 8.38 -7.51
CA VAL A 131 8.99 7.26 -7.54
C VAL A 131 9.77 6.07 -8.11
N GLY A 132 9.55 4.87 -7.57
CA GLY A 132 10.20 3.68 -8.10
C GLY A 132 9.69 2.40 -7.45
N ASP A 133 10.11 1.25 -7.97
CA ASP A 133 9.83 -0.03 -7.34
C ASP A 133 10.54 -0.14 -5.98
N HIS A 134 9.93 -0.89 -5.06
CA HIS A 134 10.44 -1.13 -3.72
C HIS A 134 11.85 -1.73 -3.66
N THR A 135 12.29 -2.44 -4.70
CA THR A 135 13.66 -2.95 -4.84
C THR A 135 14.69 -1.83 -5.00
N ARG A 136 14.27 -0.62 -5.38
CA ARG A 136 15.11 0.59 -5.51
C ARG A 136 15.23 1.38 -4.20
N CYS A 137 15.01 0.73 -3.06
CA CYS A 137 15.10 1.36 -1.74
C CYS A 137 16.50 1.95 -1.49
N ASP A 138 17.56 1.24 -1.87
CA ASP A 138 18.94 1.71 -1.67
C ASP A 138 19.26 2.93 -2.52
N GLU A 139 18.73 3.01 -3.75
CA GLU A 139 18.88 4.21 -4.59
C GLU A 139 18.19 5.43 -3.96
N LEU A 140 16.96 5.24 -3.44
CA LEU A 140 16.26 6.31 -2.73
C LEU A 140 17.06 6.77 -1.50
N ILE A 141 17.61 5.85 -0.71
CA ILE A 141 18.42 6.18 0.47
C ILE A 141 19.67 6.97 0.05
N ALA A 142 20.40 6.50 -0.96
CA ALA A 142 21.60 7.18 -1.45
C ALA A 142 21.32 8.62 -1.90
N ARG A 143 20.18 8.86 -2.56
CA ARG A 143 19.76 10.22 -2.96
C ARG A 143 19.45 11.15 -1.79
N LEU A 144 18.90 10.61 -0.70
CA LEU A 144 18.55 11.40 0.48
C LEU A 144 19.71 11.55 1.47
N ALA A 145 20.74 10.70 1.36
CA ALA A 145 21.81 10.58 2.34
C ALA A 145 22.59 11.87 2.57
N GLY A 146 23.04 12.51 1.48
CA GLY A 146 23.79 13.76 1.54
C GLY A 146 23.00 14.90 2.18
N ASP A 147 21.76 15.10 1.74
CA ASP A 147 20.88 16.18 2.22
C ASP A 147 20.48 16.01 3.69
N LEU A 148 20.39 14.76 4.17
CA LEU A 148 19.97 14.45 5.54
C LEU A 148 21.15 14.14 6.48
N GLY A 149 22.39 14.16 6.00
CA GLY A 149 23.57 13.79 6.78
C GLY A 149 23.52 12.35 7.33
N MET A 150 22.91 11.43 6.59
CA MET A 150 22.73 10.03 6.99
C MET A 150 23.55 9.06 6.11
N PRO A 151 23.78 7.80 6.54
CA PRO A 151 24.46 6.82 5.71
C PRO A 151 23.71 6.51 4.40
N GLU A 152 24.44 6.26 3.32
CA GLU A 152 23.90 5.89 1.99
C GLU A 152 23.23 4.51 1.96
N ARG A 153 23.38 3.71 3.02
CA ARG A 153 22.75 2.40 3.16
C ARG A 153 22.11 2.27 4.53
N ALA A 154 20.89 1.76 4.55
CA ALA A 154 20.20 1.40 5.78
C ALA A 154 20.43 -0.10 6.10
N SER A 155 20.58 -0.43 7.38
CA SER A 155 20.57 -1.83 7.80
C SER A 155 19.21 -2.47 7.55
N LEU A 156 19.20 -3.67 7.00
CA LEU A 156 17.96 -4.43 6.78
C LEU A 156 17.25 -4.72 8.11
N ARG A 157 15.95 -4.45 8.17
CA ARG A 157 15.09 -4.71 9.33
C ARG A 157 13.79 -5.35 8.87
N ASN A 158 13.20 -6.15 9.76
CA ASN A 158 11.99 -6.95 9.49
C ASN A 158 12.18 -7.94 8.33
N THR A 159 13.37 -8.54 8.22
CA THR A 159 13.66 -9.56 7.20
C THR A 159 12.92 -10.86 7.52
N SER A 160 12.73 -11.72 6.51
CA SER A 160 12.15 -13.05 6.70
C SER A 160 12.92 -13.85 7.76
N ASP A 161 14.25 -13.78 7.75
CA ASP A 161 15.12 -14.48 8.71
C ASP A 161 14.86 -14.02 10.14
N GLN A 162 14.78 -12.70 10.38
CA GLN A 162 14.45 -12.13 11.69
C GLN A 162 13.07 -12.58 12.20
N TRP A 163 12.14 -12.89 11.30
CA TRP A 163 10.83 -13.40 11.67
C TRP A 163 10.80 -14.90 11.89
N LEU A 164 11.61 -15.68 11.16
CA LEU A 164 11.74 -17.13 11.35
C LEU A 164 12.25 -17.47 12.75
N GLU A 165 13.11 -16.63 13.34
CA GLU A 165 13.54 -16.76 14.74
C GLU A 165 12.38 -16.61 15.74
N ARG A 166 11.31 -15.90 15.37
CA ARG A 166 10.19 -15.58 16.27
C ARG A 166 8.99 -16.50 16.09
N VAL A 167 8.78 -16.98 14.86
CA VAL A 167 7.63 -17.79 14.48
C VAL A 167 8.11 -18.85 13.48
N PRO A 168 7.89 -20.15 13.74
CA PRO A 168 8.28 -21.23 12.84
C PRO A 168 7.29 -21.33 11.67
N TRP A 169 7.27 -20.32 10.80
CA TRP A 169 6.39 -20.24 9.65
C TRP A 169 7.17 -19.79 8.40
N LYS A 170 7.08 -20.59 7.34
CA LYS A 170 7.73 -20.30 6.05
C LYS A 170 6.94 -19.23 5.29
N PRO A 171 7.53 -18.06 4.99
CA PRO A 171 6.92 -17.07 4.11
C PRO A 171 6.68 -17.61 2.71
N LEU A 172 5.52 -17.27 2.12
CA LEU A 172 5.21 -17.61 0.73
C LEU A 172 5.94 -16.67 -0.24
N GLY A 173 6.54 -17.23 -1.27
CA GLY A 173 7.02 -16.52 -2.46
C GLY A 173 6.06 -16.66 -3.64
N GLU A 174 6.42 -16.05 -4.77
CA GLU A 174 5.61 -16.16 -6.00
C GLU A 174 5.52 -17.59 -6.52
N GLY A 175 6.60 -18.38 -6.38
CA GLY A 175 6.62 -19.79 -6.76
C GLY A 175 5.68 -20.68 -5.94
N ASP A 176 5.19 -20.17 -4.79
CA ASP A 176 4.17 -20.84 -3.99
C ASP A 176 2.74 -20.43 -4.40
N LEU A 177 2.55 -19.67 -5.49
CA LEU A 177 1.24 -19.36 -6.04
C LEU A 177 1.03 -20.08 -7.37
N SER A 178 -0.20 -20.54 -7.61
CA SER A 178 -0.53 -21.09 -8.93
C SER A 178 -0.49 -19.99 -10.00
N PRO A 179 -0.13 -20.31 -11.26
CA PRO A 179 -0.16 -19.34 -12.36
C PRO A 179 -1.54 -18.68 -12.55
N SER A 180 -2.62 -19.43 -12.31
CA SER A 180 -3.99 -18.92 -12.39
C SER A 180 -4.30 -17.90 -11.29
N MET A 181 -3.73 -18.07 -10.10
CA MET A 181 -3.84 -17.11 -9.00
C MET A 181 -3.06 -15.84 -9.30
N ILE A 182 -1.82 -15.95 -9.79
CA ILE A 182 -1.00 -14.80 -10.23
C ILE A 182 -1.73 -13.99 -11.31
N ALA A 183 -2.22 -14.67 -12.35
CA ALA A 183 -2.98 -14.04 -13.42
C ALA A 183 -4.25 -13.36 -12.90
N SER A 184 -4.92 -13.97 -11.91
CA SER A 184 -6.09 -13.36 -11.29
C SER A 184 -5.76 -12.13 -10.46
N ILE A 185 -4.68 -12.16 -9.67
CA ILE A 185 -4.21 -11.00 -8.90
C ILE A 185 -3.92 -9.83 -9.84
N ARG A 186 -3.16 -10.05 -10.92
CA ARG A 186 -2.85 -8.98 -11.89
C ARG A 186 -4.11 -8.42 -12.54
N ARG A 187 -5.00 -9.29 -13.02
CA ARG A 187 -6.26 -8.88 -13.67
C ARG A 187 -7.20 -8.12 -12.73
N ASP A 188 -7.33 -8.58 -11.49
CA ASP A 188 -8.21 -7.94 -10.51
C ASP A 188 -7.60 -6.65 -9.95
N ASN A 189 -6.31 -6.38 -10.18
CA ASN A 189 -5.60 -5.18 -9.77
C ASN A 189 -4.96 -4.45 -10.97
N GLU A 190 -5.65 -4.43 -12.10
CA GLU A 190 -5.18 -3.85 -13.37
C GLU A 190 -4.71 -2.40 -13.20
N LEU A 191 -5.44 -1.60 -12.41
CA LEU A 191 -5.09 -0.20 -12.16
C LEU A 191 -3.78 -0.08 -11.35
N ASP A 192 -3.59 -0.91 -10.32
CA ASP A 192 -2.32 -0.92 -9.58
C ASP A 192 -1.16 -1.46 -10.44
N GLN A 193 -1.44 -2.46 -11.30
CA GLN A 193 -0.44 -3.06 -12.20
C GLN A 193 0.11 -2.02 -13.15
N ILE A 194 -0.76 -1.32 -13.88
CA ILE A 194 -0.36 -0.32 -14.87
C ILE A 194 0.30 0.88 -14.18
N LEU A 195 -0.24 1.35 -13.05
CA LEU A 195 0.39 2.42 -12.29
C LEU A 195 1.82 2.05 -11.84
N TRP A 196 2.03 0.81 -11.39
CA TRP A 196 3.37 0.33 -11.05
C TRP A 196 4.26 0.25 -12.29
N GLU A 197 3.79 -0.30 -13.42
CA GLU A 197 4.55 -0.37 -14.67
C GLU A 197 4.99 0.99 -15.19
N THR A 198 4.11 2.01 -15.11
CA THR A 198 4.43 3.38 -15.48
C THR A 198 5.60 3.94 -14.66
N TRP A 199 5.68 3.65 -13.36
CA TRP A 199 6.56 4.36 -12.44
C TRP A 199 7.74 3.55 -11.88
N ARG A 200 7.75 2.21 -12.03
CA ARG A 200 8.75 1.34 -11.39
C ARG A 200 10.20 1.74 -11.70
N ASP A 201 10.42 2.25 -12.90
CA ASP A 201 11.73 2.60 -13.43
C ASP A 201 12.03 4.12 -13.42
N ALA A 202 11.11 4.96 -12.89
CA ALA A 202 11.22 6.42 -12.94
C ALA A 202 12.47 6.99 -12.25
N GLY A 203 12.73 6.61 -11.00
CA GLY A 203 13.92 7.05 -10.24
C GLY A 203 14.06 8.57 -10.07
N GLY A 204 13.01 9.35 -10.33
CA GLY A 204 13.04 10.82 -10.33
C GLY A 204 13.21 11.49 -11.70
N GLY A 205 13.29 10.71 -12.79
CA GLY A 205 13.19 11.25 -14.15
C GLY A 205 11.76 11.73 -14.46
N PRO A 206 11.59 12.66 -15.42
CA PRO A 206 10.27 13.03 -15.90
C PRO A 206 9.61 11.80 -16.54
N ILE A 207 8.34 11.59 -16.21
CA ILE A 207 7.49 10.58 -16.84
C ILE A 207 6.28 11.28 -17.43
N GLU A 208 6.02 10.96 -18.69
CA GLU A 208 4.76 11.26 -19.36
C GLU A 208 3.94 9.96 -19.40
N PRO A 209 2.91 9.82 -18.54
CA PRO A 209 2.08 8.62 -18.51
C PRO A 209 1.22 8.53 -19.77
N ASP A 210 1.31 7.41 -20.47
CA ASP A 210 0.42 7.14 -21.59
C ASP A 210 -1.03 7.01 -21.10
N PRO A 211 -2.00 7.63 -21.79
CA PRO A 211 -3.41 7.36 -21.55
C PRO A 211 -3.68 5.86 -21.66
N HIS A 212 -4.38 5.30 -20.66
CA HIS A 212 -4.74 3.89 -20.66
C HIS A 212 -6.26 3.70 -20.64
N GLU A 213 -6.76 2.86 -21.53
CA GLU A 213 -8.16 2.46 -21.56
C GLU A 213 -8.40 1.27 -20.63
N PHE A 214 -9.19 1.48 -19.58
CA PHE A 214 -9.53 0.42 -18.65
C PHE A 214 -10.80 -0.32 -19.09
N ALA A 215 -10.81 -1.64 -18.93
CA ALA A 215 -12.00 -2.43 -19.20
C ALA A 215 -13.19 -1.95 -18.36
N GLN A 216 -14.33 -1.68 -19.00
CA GLN A 216 -15.54 -1.30 -18.28
C GLN A 216 -16.11 -2.51 -17.53
N GLU A 217 -15.97 -2.52 -16.21
CA GLU A 217 -16.57 -3.57 -15.40
C GLU A 217 -18.08 -3.33 -15.18
N ALA A 218 -18.91 -4.28 -15.64
CA ALA A 218 -20.35 -4.25 -15.41
C ALA A 218 -20.68 -4.06 -13.92
N ARG A 219 -21.66 -3.20 -13.62
CA ARG A 219 -22.07 -2.86 -12.23
C ARG A 219 -22.40 -4.10 -11.39
N THR A 220 -23.05 -5.09 -12.00
CA THR A 220 -23.41 -6.37 -11.36
C THR A 220 -22.17 -7.14 -10.89
N LYS A 221 -21.13 -7.21 -11.74
CA LYS A 221 -19.86 -7.87 -11.41
C LYS A 221 -19.12 -7.17 -10.26
N ARG A 222 -19.16 -5.84 -10.21
CA ARG A 222 -18.63 -5.05 -9.08
C ARG A 222 -19.35 -5.36 -7.76
N LEU A 223 -20.69 -5.45 -7.79
CA LEU A 223 -21.49 -5.75 -6.60
C LEU A 223 -21.25 -7.17 -6.09
N THR A 224 -21.25 -8.18 -6.97
CA THR A 224 -20.99 -9.57 -6.58
C THR A 224 -19.58 -9.75 -6.01
N ARG A 225 -18.56 -9.14 -6.63
CA ARG A 225 -17.19 -9.11 -6.10
C ARG A 225 -17.14 -8.48 -4.71
N HIS A 226 -17.90 -7.40 -4.46
CA HIS A 226 -17.96 -6.77 -3.15
C HIS A 226 -18.63 -7.64 -2.08
N ALA A 227 -19.72 -8.33 -2.42
CA ALA A 227 -20.41 -9.25 -1.53
C ALA A 227 -19.52 -10.45 -1.18
N SER A 228 -18.93 -11.10 -2.18
CA SER A 228 -17.98 -12.19 -2.00
C SER A 228 -16.80 -11.78 -1.12
N ARG A 229 -16.29 -10.55 -1.28
CA ARG A 229 -15.24 -10.01 -0.41
C ARG A 229 -15.66 -9.95 1.05
N LEU A 230 -16.88 -9.49 1.35
CA LEU A 230 -17.37 -9.41 2.74
C LEU A 230 -17.49 -10.79 3.37
N VAL A 231 -18.02 -11.78 2.64
CA VAL A 231 -18.08 -13.18 3.08
C VAL A 231 -16.69 -13.72 3.38
N ASN A 232 -15.73 -13.55 2.47
CA ASN A 232 -14.35 -13.99 2.67
C ASN A 232 -13.65 -13.23 3.81
N GLN A 233 -14.02 -11.96 4.06
CA GLN A 233 -13.53 -11.25 5.23
C GLN A 233 -14.01 -11.89 6.53
N VAL A 234 -15.28 -12.29 6.62
CA VAL A 234 -15.83 -12.99 7.78
C VAL A 234 -15.16 -14.36 7.94
N ARG A 235 -15.10 -15.17 6.87
CA ARG A 235 -14.45 -16.48 6.88
C ARG A 235 -13.02 -16.41 7.40
N ARG A 236 -12.22 -15.49 6.86
CA ARG A 236 -10.86 -15.20 7.36
C ARG A 236 -10.81 -14.87 8.85
N ARG A 237 -11.83 -14.20 9.42
CA ARG A 237 -11.87 -13.88 10.85
C ARG A 237 -12.19 -15.11 11.71
N VAL A 238 -13.02 -16.00 11.19
CA VAL A 238 -13.37 -17.27 11.82
C VAL A 238 -12.17 -18.20 11.78
N ASP A 239 -11.54 -18.36 10.62
CA ASP A 239 -10.47 -19.34 10.42
C ASP A 239 -9.27 -19.12 11.34
N ARG A 240 -8.83 -17.86 11.47
CA ARG A 240 -7.72 -17.52 12.36
C ARG A 240 -8.01 -17.70 13.86
N ARG A 241 -9.29 -17.78 14.24
CA ARG A 241 -9.71 -17.86 15.65
C ARG A 241 -10.09 -19.27 16.08
N TRP A 242 -10.69 -20.06 15.20
CA TRP A 242 -11.40 -21.27 15.60
C TRP A 242 -10.96 -22.52 14.84
N THR A 243 -10.88 -22.46 13.51
CA THR A 243 -10.74 -23.68 12.70
C THR A 243 -9.28 -23.98 12.35
N GLY A 244 -8.47 -22.98 12.02
CA GLY A 244 -7.11 -23.18 11.53
C GLY A 244 -7.09 -24.05 10.29
N THR A 245 -7.21 -23.45 9.11
CA THR A 245 -6.89 -24.13 7.86
C THR A 245 -5.38 -24.08 7.65
N ASP A 246 -4.79 -25.21 7.25
CA ASP A 246 -3.40 -25.20 6.79
C ASP A 246 -3.25 -24.13 5.71
N ALA A 247 -2.14 -23.40 5.76
CA ALA A 247 -1.80 -22.41 4.73
C ALA A 247 -1.42 -23.06 3.39
N SER A 248 -1.63 -24.38 3.25
CA SER A 248 -1.40 -25.13 2.03
C SER A 248 -2.41 -24.76 0.95
N LEU A 249 -1.93 -24.69 -0.27
CA LEU A 249 -2.73 -24.45 -1.46
C LEU A 249 -3.65 -25.66 -1.64
N GLY A 250 -4.96 -25.43 -1.67
CA GLY A 250 -5.89 -26.42 -2.18
C GLY A 250 -5.49 -26.76 -3.62
N SER A 251 -5.27 -28.05 -3.86
CA SER A 251 -5.05 -28.69 -5.16
C SER A 251 -6.07 -28.28 -6.21
#